data_AF-A0A9X7CJM2-F1
#
_entry.id   AF-A0A9X7CJM2-F1
#
_cell.length_a   1.000
_cell.length_b   1.000
_cell.length_c   1.000
_cell.angle_alpha   90.00
_cell.angle_beta   90.00
_cell.angle_gamma   90.00
#
_symmetry.space_group_name_H-M   'P 1'
#
loop_
_entity.id
_entity.type
_entity.pdbx_description
1 polymer ?
#
loop_
_entity_poly.entity_id
_entity_poly.type
_entity_poly.pdbx_seq_one_letter_code
_entity_poly.pdbx_strand_id
1 'polypeptide(L)'
;MNIGMEKKDFWAYANDLYLVGSNIKCLAGHTKPIDIILPEENLRINDIYWKYDDPNQPLKSLLICEKTPVLKTDGTIDFTKLKVTFFNDGPDDISFTVQAKLMEKVGEIEVKPISS
;
A
#
# COMPACT_ATOMS: atom_id res chain seq x y z
N MET A 1 -33.44 -16.85 18.16
CA MET A 1 -33.06 -15.42 18.02
C MET A 1 -32.69 -15.20 16.56
N ASN A 2 -33.34 -14.27 15.86
CA ASN A 2 -32.89 -13.86 14.53
C ASN A 2 -31.59 -13.08 14.72
N ILE A 3 -30.47 -13.68 14.32
CA ILE A 3 -29.19 -12.98 14.30
C ILE A 3 -29.33 -11.94 13.19
N GLY A 4 -29.47 -10.66 13.56
CA GLY A 4 -29.64 -9.57 12.60
C GLY A 4 -28.48 -9.57 11.62
N MET A 5 -28.80 -9.50 10.33
CA MET A 5 -27.77 -9.38 9.29
C MET A 5 -27.25 -7.95 9.26
N GLU A 6 -25.93 -7.78 9.17
CA GLU A 6 -25.29 -6.48 9.08
C GLU A 6 -24.83 -6.21 7.65
N LYS A 7 -25.05 -5.00 7.14
CA LYS A 7 -24.46 -4.59 5.86
C LYS A 7 -23.01 -4.17 6.09
N LYS A 8 -22.09 -4.69 5.27
CA LYS A 8 -20.68 -4.28 5.23
C LYS A 8 -20.28 -3.95 3.81
N ASP A 9 -19.36 -3.00 3.66
CA ASP A 9 -18.79 -2.66 2.36
C ASP A 9 -18.13 -3.89 1.71
N PHE A 10 -18.42 -4.09 0.43
CA PHE A 10 -17.78 -5.10 -0.41
C PHE A 10 -16.72 -4.43 -1.30
N TRP A 11 -15.51 -5.00 -1.27
CA TRP A 11 -14.33 -4.48 -1.94
C TRP A 11 -13.82 -5.51 -2.94
N ALA A 12 -13.53 -5.08 -4.17
CA ALA A 12 -12.95 -5.92 -5.21
C ALA A 12 -11.59 -5.35 -5.63
N TYR A 13 -10.69 -6.21 -6.13
CA TYR A 13 -9.40 -5.75 -6.64
C TYR A 13 -9.59 -4.85 -7.87
N ALA A 14 -8.99 -3.66 -7.83
CA ALA A 14 -8.83 -2.86 -9.03
C ALA A 14 -7.91 -3.59 -10.01
N ASN A 15 -8.18 -3.49 -11.32
CA ASN A 15 -7.35 -4.19 -12.31
C ASN A 15 -5.95 -3.59 -12.40
N ASP A 16 -5.85 -2.27 -12.40
CA ASP A 16 -4.60 -1.54 -12.62
C ASP A 16 -3.82 -1.28 -11.32
N LEU A 17 -2.53 -1.04 -11.50
CA LEU A 17 -1.65 -0.57 -10.43
C LEU A 17 -1.62 0.95 -10.41
N TYR A 18 -1.85 1.53 -9.24
CA TYR A 18 -1.78 2.97 -9.04
C TYR A 18 -0.32 3.40 -8.90
N LEU A 19 0.13 4.36 -9.72
CA LEU A 19 1.48 4.90 -9.64
C LEU A 19 1.59 5.80 -8.40
N VAL A 20 2.47 5.41 -7.47
CA VAL A 20 2.79 6.22 -6.29
C VAL A 20 3.89 7.22 -6.62
N GLY A 21 4.94 6.76 -7.30
CA GLY A 21 6.05 7.60 -7.72
C GLY A 21 7.04 6.82 -8.58
N SER A 22 7.80 7.56 -9.40
CA SER A 22 8.80 7.00 -10.32
C SER A 22 10.12 7.74 -10.20
N ASN A 23 11.21 7.10 -10.62
CA ASN A 23 12.57 7.68 -10.53
C ASN A 23 12.94 8.11 -9.10
N ILE A 24 12.44 7.34 -8.12
CA ILE A 24 12.69 7.60 -6.70
C ILE A 24 14.12 7.14 -6.42
N LYS A 25 14.97 8.08 -6.00
CA LYS A 25 16.35 7.78 -5.63
C LYS A 25 16.46 7.32 -4.18
N CYS A 26 17.19 6.24 -3.95
CA CYS A 26 17.60 5.78 -2.63
C CYS A 26 19.11 5.53 -2.62
N LEU A 27 19.82 6.30 -1.79
CA LEU A 27 21.28 6.25 -1.72
C LEU A 27 21.74 4.94 -1.08
N ALA A 28 22.91 4.45 -1.47
CA ALA A 28 23.53 3.26 -0.89
C ALA A 28 23.59 3.36 0.65
N GLY A 29 23.13 2.32 1.35
CA GLY A 29 23.13 2.26 2.82
C GLY A 29 22.15 3.22 3.51
N HIS A 30 21.21 3.83 2.79
CA HIS A 30 20.24 4.77 3.35
C HIS A 30 18.80 4.29 3.20
N THR A 31 17.92 4.86 4.01
CA THR A 31 16.47 4.66 3.90
C THR A 31 15.82 5.71 3.00
N LYS A 32 14.69 5.35 2.41
CA LYS A 32 13.82 6.23 1.64
C LYS A 32 12.37 6.08 2.11
N PRO A 33 11.87 7.02 2.93
CA PRO A 33 10.45 7.04 3.30
C PRO A 33 9.60 7.49 2.10
N ILE A 34 8.45 6.84 1.94
CA ILE A 34 7.44 7.11 0.92
C ILE A 34 6.07 7.09 1.59
N ASP A 35 5.35 8.19 1.46
CA ASP A 35 3.95 8.30 1.87
C ASP A 35 3.05 7.96 0.67
N ILE A 36 2.18 6.97 0.85
CA ILE A 36 1.16 6.59 -0.14
C ILE A 36 -0.16 7.18 0.33
N ILE A 37 -0.75 8.03 -0.51
CA ILE A 37 -2.02 8.71 -0.24
C ILE A 37 -2.91 8.54 -1.47
N LEU A 38 -4.06 7.91 -1.30
CA LEU A 38 -5.07 7.80 -2.35
C LEU A 38 -5.97 9.04 -2.37
N PRO A 39 -6.41 9.50 -3.55
CA PRO A 39 -7.23 10.69 -3.68
C PRO A 39 -8.70 10.48 -3.29
N GLU A 40 -9.20 9.24 -3.32
CA GLU A 40 -10.62 8.93 -3.18
C GLU A 40 -10.90 7.92 -2.04
N GLU A 41 -12.03 8.10 -1.34
CA GLU A 41 -12.44 7.27 -0.20
C GLU A 41 -13.02 5.91 -0.58
N ASN A 42 -13.43 5.74 -1.85
CA ASN A 42 -13.88 4.47 -2.45
C ASN A 42 -12.72 3.54 -2.82
N LEU A 43 -11.48 3.92 -2.52
CA LEU A 43 -10.27 3.13 -2.76
C LEU A 43 -9.62 2.70 -1.46
N ARG A 44 -9.00 1.52 -1.47
CA ARG A 44 -8.16 1.02 -0.38
C ARG A 44 -6.84 0.51 -0.90
N ILE A 45 -5.78 0.75 -0.14
CA ILE A 45 -4.47 0.15 -0.41
C ILE A 45 -4.52 -1.31 0.05
N ASN A 46 -4.37 -2.24 -0.89
CA ASN A 46 -4.22 -3.67 -0.58
C ASN A 46 -2.75 -4.05 -0.44
N ASP A 47 -1.92 -3.66 -1.40
CA ASP A 47 -0.49 -3.97 -1.35
C ASP A 47 0.37 -2.97 -2.13
N ILE A 48 1.68 -3.11 -1.99
CA ILE A 48 2.69 -2.25 -2.60
C ILE A 48 3.60 -3.10 -3.47
N TYR A 49 3.87 -2.61 -4.68
CA TYR A 49 4.80 -3.19 -5.62
C TYR A 49 5.89 -2.16 -5.92
N TRP A 50 7.10 -2.63 -6.19
CA TRP A 50 8.16 -1.78 -6.69
C TRP A 50 8.96 -2.49 -7.77
N LYS A 51 9.58 -1.70 -8.62
CA LYS A 51 10.53 -2.17 -9.62
C LYS A 51 11.70 -1.21 -9.71
N TYR A 52 12.87 -1.74 -9.97
CA TYR A 52 14.03 -0.93 -10.31
C TYR A 52 13.81 -0.27 -11.67
N ASP A 53 14.18 1.01 -11.78
CA ASP A 53 14.04 1.74 -13.04
C ASP A 53 15.14 1.34 -14.03
N ASP A 54 16.34 0.99 -13.52
CA ASP A 54 17.36 0.26 -14.27
C ASP A 54 17.40 -1.23 -13.84
N PRO A 55 16.72 -2.13 -14.59
CA PRO A 55 16.69 -3.55 -14.28
C PRO A 55 18.05 -4.24 -14.52
N ASN A 56 19.00 -3.60 -15.19
CA ASN A 56 20.33 -4.16 -15.48
C ASN A 56 21.43 -3.62 -14.55
N GLN A 57 21.12 -2.64 -13.70
CA GLN A 57 22.07 -2.12 -12.72
C GLN A 57 22.65 -3.27 -11.85
N PRO A 58 23.99 -3.39 -11.75
CA PRO A 58 24.63 -4.36 -10.87
C PRO A 58 24.43 -3.98 -9.40
N LEU A 59 24.57 -4.96 -8.48
CA LEU A 59 24.61 -4.74 -7.03
C LEU A 59 23.40 -3.98 -6.41
N LYS A 60 22.26 -3.92 -7.09
CA LYS A 60 21.03 -3.37 -6.53
C LYS A 60 20.44 -4.27 -5.45
N SER A 61 20.10 -3.69 -4.29
CA SER A 61 19.43 -4.40 -3.20
C SER A 61 18.46 -3.43 -2.50
N LEU A 62 17.16 -3.70 -2.61
CA LEU A 62 16.12 -2.83 -2.04
C LEU A 62 15.09 -3.68 -1.32
N LEU A 63 14.81 -3.32 -0.08
CA LEU A 63 13.82 -4.00 0.77
C LEU A 63 12.94 -2.98 1.48
N ILE A 64 11.74 -3.41 1.87
CA ILE A 64 10.88 -2.65 2.76
C ILE A 64 11.30 -2.99 4.20
N CYS A 65 11.76 -1.99 4.96
CA CYS A 65 12.11 -2.16 6.37
C CYS A 65 10.99 -1.71 7.32
N GLU A 66 10.01 -0.94 6.82
CA GLU A 66 8.83 -0.52 7.59
C GLU A 66 7.60 -0.38 6.68
N LYS A 67 6.44 -0.87 7.15
CA LYS A 67 5.13 -0.71 6.51
C LYS A 67 4.09 -0.42 7.60
N THR A 68 3.69 0.84 7.75
CA THR A 68 2.89 1.31 8.89
C THR A 68 1.61 1.99 8.41
N PRO A 69 0.41 1.50 8.80
CA PRO A 69 -0.85 2.17 8.47
C PRO A 69 -0.95 3.52 9.17
N VAL A 70 -1.64 4.47 8.55
CA VAL A 70 -2.01 5.73 9.21
C VAL A 70 -3.31 5.53 9.97
N LEU A 71 -3.42 6.08 11.17
CA LEU A 71 -4.66 6.06 11.95
C LEU A 71 -5.46 7.35 11.73
N LYS A 72 -6.80 7.23 11.73
CA LYS A 72 -7.74 8.34 11.81
C LYS A 72 -7.81 8.87 13.25
N THR A 73 -8.49 9.99 13.44
CA THR A 73 -8.67 10.62 14.77
C THR A 73 -9.41 9.73 15.77
N ASP A 74 -10.26 8.83 15.27
CA ASP A 74 -10.99 7.84 16.09
C ASP A 74 -10.19 6.56 16.40
N GLY A 75 -8.92 6.51 16.00
CA GLY A 75 -8.02 5.36 16.21
C GLY A 75 -8.20 4.22 15.21
N THR A 76 -9.13 4.33 14.26
CA THR A 76 -9.29 3.33 13.19
C THR A 76 -8.23 3.50 12.10
N ILE A 77 -7.97 2.44 11.33
CA ILE A 77 -7.02 2.48 10.21
C ILE A 77 -7.59 3.32 9.06
N ASP A 78 -6.79 4.26 8.57
CA ASP A 78 -7.02 4.96 7.31
C ASP A 78 -6.52 4.12 6.14
N PHE A 79 -7.40 3.32 5.55
CA PHE A 79 -7.05 2.44 4.42
C PHE A 79 -6.67 3.20 3.13
N THR A 80 -6.79 4.53 3.10
CA THR A 80 -6.34 5.37 1.98
C THR A 80 -4.90 5.86 2.15
N LYS A 81 -4.28 5.63 3.32
CA LYS A 81 -2.95 6.14 3.66
C LYS A 81 -2.04 5.06 4.23
N LEU A 82 -0.82 4.99 3.73
CA LEU A 82 0.18 4.02 4.17
C LEU A 82 1.58 4.65 4.13
N LYS A 83 2.34 4.46 5.20
CA LYS A 83 3.75 4.88 5.26
C LYS A 83 4.64 3.67 5.00
N VAL A 84 5.59 3.83 4.08
CA VAL A 84 6.50 2.75 3.67
C VAL A 84 7.91 3.28 3.69
N THR A 85 8.82 2.56 4.34
CA THR A 85 10.24 2.89 4.32
C THR A 85 10.99 1.81 3.56
N PHE A 86 11.64 2.23 2.48
CA PHE A 86 12.57 1.38 1.74
C PHE A 86 13.97 1.55 2.30
N PHE A 87 14.79 0.51 2.25
CA PHE A 87 16.21 0.54 2.59
C PHE A 87 17.01 -0.03 1.43
N ASN A 88 17.98 0.75 0.96
CA ASN A 88 18.96 0.28 -0.02
C ASN A 88 20.14 -0.35 0.72
N ASP A 89 20.16 -1.67 0.77
CA ASP A 89 21.24 -2.47 1.37
C ASP A 89 22.39 -2.73 0.36
N GLY A 90 22.32 -2.12 -0.83
CA GLY A 90 23.33 -2.24 -1.87
C GLY A 90 24.44 -1.20 -1.72
N PRO A 91 25.60 -1.43 -2.36
CA PRO A 91 26.71 -0.48 -2.41
C PRO A 91 26.49 0.66 -3.42
N ASP A 92 25.54 0.51 -4.36
CA ASP A 92 25.26 1.49 -5.41
C ASP A 92 23.95 2.25 -5.13
N ASP A 93 23.90 3.52 -5.52
CA ASP A 93 22.67 4.30 -5.52
C ASP A 93 21.66 3.72 -6.52
N ILE A 94 20.40 3.60 -6.13
CA ILE A 94 19.36 3.03 -6.99
C ILE A 94 18.27 4.05 -7.32
N SER A 95 17.62 3.83 -8.45
CA SER A 95 16.33 4.45 -8.79
C SER A 95 15.26 3.38 -8.96
N PHE A 96 14.06 3.65 -8.44
CA PHE A 96 12.94 2.72 -8.49
C PHE A 96 11.59 3.44 -8.60
N THR A 97 10.63 2.69 -9.11
CA THR A 97 9.22 3.06 -9.21
C THR A 97 8.42 2.27 -8.19
N VAL A 98 7.52 2.95 -7.49
CA VAL A 98 6.58 2.36 -6.53
C VAL A 98 5.16 2.48 -7.06
N GLN A 99 4.42 1.40 -6.90
CA GLN A 99 3.02 1.27 -7.28
C GLN A 99 2.22 0.65 -6.14
N ALA A 100 0.92 0.94 -6.07
CA ALA A 100 0.00 0.34 -5.13
C ALA A 100 -1.03 -0.51 -5.87
N LYS A 101 -1.30 -1.71 -5.35
CA LYS A 101 -2.48 -2.49 -5.75
C LYS A 101 -3.65 -2.05 -4.90
N LEU A 102 -4.70 -1.62 -5.58
CA LEU A 102 -5.87 -1.05 -4.93
C LEU A 102 -7.03 -2.05 -4.88
N MET A 103 -7.96 -1.79 -3.98
CA MET A 103 -9.31 -2.32 -4.02
C MET A 103 -10.31 -1.18 -4.14
N GLU A 104 -11.39 -1.42 -4.87
CA GLU A 104 -12.49 -0.49 -5.10
C GLU A 104 -13.75 -0.96 -4.35
N LYS A 105 -14.49 -0.02 -3.77
CA LYS A 105 -15.82 -0.31 -3.21
C LYS A 105 -16.79 -0.58 -4.35
N VAL A 106 -17.27 -1.81 -4.44
CA VAL A 106 -18.22 -2.24 -5.48
C VAL A 106 -19.67 -2.29 -4.98
N GLY A 107 -19.88 -2.25 -3.66
CA GLY A 107 -21.21 -2.25 -3.06
C GLY A 107 -21.21 -2.59 -1.59
N GLU A 108 -22.30 -3.19 -1.13
CA GLU A 108 -22.47 -3.69 0.23
C GLU A 108 -22.98 -5.13 0.17
N ILE A 109 -22.53 -5.96 1.11
CA ILE A 109 -23.00 -7.33 1.30
C ILE A 109 -23.58 -7.50 2.70
N GLU A 110 -24.57 -8.37 2.82
CA GLU A 110 -25.13 -8.72 4.11
C GLU A 110 -24.32 -9.86 4.74
N VAL A 111 -23.85 -9.63 5.96
CA VAL A 111 -22.94 -10.52 6.66
C VAL A 111 -23.58 -10.93 7.98
N LYS A 112 -23.49 -12.22 8.31
CA LYS A 112 -23.90 -12.70 9.63
C LYS A 112 -22.82 -12.30 10.65
N PRO A 113 -23.19 -11.65 11.77
CA PRO A 113 -22.27 -11.41 12.87
C PRO A 113 -21.65 -12.72 13.33
N ILE A 114 -20.33 -12.74 13.49
CA ILE A 114 -19.65 -13.84 14.18
C ILE A 114 -19.91 -13.59 15.67
N SER A 115 -20.66 -14.47 16.32
CA SER A 115 -20.81 -14.46 17.78
C SER A 115 -19.46 -14.82 18.40
N SER A 116 -18.79 -13.81 18.95
CA SER A 116 -17.57 -13.94 19.77
C SER A 116 -17.89 -14.41 21.18
#